data_AF-A0A523S0L4-F1
#
_entry.id   AF-A0A523S0L4-F1
#
_cell.length_a   1.000
_cell.length_b   1.000
_cell.length_c   1.000
_cell.angle_alpha   90.00
_cell.angle_beta   90.00
_cell.angle_gamma   90.00
#
_symmetry.space_group_name_H-M   'P 1'
#
loop_
_entity.id
_entity.type
_entity.pdbx_description
1 polymer ?
#
loop_
_entity_poly.entity_id
_entity_poly.type
_entity_poly.pdbx_seq_one_letter_code
_entity_poly.pdbx_strand_id
1 'polypeptide(L)'
;MKRTMDGTRYTYVKRRGGRKLQWTFKLTRNKSLELRAFVQSYFASKIKVIDHNDRVWIGNLTNNPFELSTESRAAPAIAPMPRGENVVITLEFEGDEQL
;
A
#
# COMPACT_ATOMS: atom_id res chain seq x y z
N MET A 1 -21.89 -35.41 -11.47
CA MET A 1 -21.47 -34.48 -12.54
C MET A 1 -22.68 -34.25 -13.44
N LYS A 2 -23.28 -33.05 -13.46
CA LYS A 2 -24.50 -32.77 -14.25
C LYS A 2 -24.16 -31.66 -15.25
N ARG A 3 -24.21 -31.96 -16.55
CA ARG A 3 -23.96 -31.02 -17.66
C ARG A 3 -25.30 -30.43 -18.13
N THR A 4 -25.36 -29.12 -18.31
CA THR A 4 -26.46 -28.40 -18.97
C THR A 4 -26.11 -28.12 -20.44
N MET A 5 -27.15 -28.12 -21.30
CA MET A 5 -27.09 -28.26 -22.76
C MET A 5 -26.72 -27.00 -23.58
N ASP A 6 -26.46 -25.84 -22.97
CA ASP A 6 -26.42 -24.56 -23.71
C ASP A 6 -25.04 -23.91 -23.90
N GLY A 7 -23.95 -24.68 -23.83
CA GLY A 7 -22.60 -24.27 -24.29
C GLY A 7 -21.97 -23.03 -23.62
N THR A 8 -22.71 -22.33 -22.77
CA THR A 8 -22.34 -21.06 -22.18
C THR A 8 -21.75 -21.34 -20.82
N ARG A 9 -20.42 -21.42 -20.77
CA ARG A 9 -19.67 -21.60 -19.54
C ARG A 9 -19.73 -20.29 -18.74
N TYR A 10 -20.73 -20.12 -17.90
CA TYR A 10 -20.68 -19.14 -16.82
C TYR A 10 -19.60 -19.59 -15.84
N THR A 11 -18.40 -19.03 -15.98
CA THR A 11 -17.36 -19.21 -14.99
C THR A 11 -17.64 -18.22 -13.87
N TYR A 12 -18.36 -18.67 -12.84
CA TYR A 12 -18.38 -17.98 -11.56
C TYR A 12 -16.96 -18.03 -10.98
N VAL A 13 -16.13 -17.03 -11.26
CA VAL A 13 -14.86 -16.86 -10.57
C VAL A 13 -15.19 -16.37 -9.17
N LYS A 14 -15.27 -17.31 -8.23
CA LYS A 14 -15.31 -17.00 -6.79
C LYS A 14 -13.97 -16.34 -6.44
N ARG A 15 -13.86 -15.02 -6.63
CA ARG A 15 -12.68 -14.26 -6.20
C ARG A 15 -12.60 -14.43 -4.68
N ARG A 16 -11.50 -14.99 -4.18
CA ARG A 16 -11.19 -14.96 -2.75
C ARG A 16 -11.13 -13.48 -2.39
N GLY A 17 -12.15 -12.98 -1.70
CA GLY A 17 -12.31 -11.56 -1.44
C GLY A 17 -11.11 -10.98 -0.71
N GLY A 18 -10.70 -9.77 -1.11
CA GLY A 18 -9.78 -8.88 -0.41
C GLY A 18 -8.40 -9.48 -0.14
N ARG A 19 -7.41 -9.14 -0.96
CA ARG A 19 -6.02 -9.49 -0.63
C ARG A 19 -5.45 -8.40 0.27
N LYS A 20 -4.91 -8.81 1.43
CA LYS A 20 -4.10 -7.94 2.29
C LYS A 20 -2.68 -7.87 1.75
N LEU A 21 -2.20 -6.65 1.54
CA LEU A 21 -0.86 -6.31 1.07
C LEU A 21 -0.18 -5.46 2.12
N GLN A 22 1.12 -5.70 2.29
CA GLN A 22 1.95 -4.97 3.23
C GLN A 22 3.23 -4.52 2.52
N TRP A 23 3.53 -3.23 2.60
CA TRP A 23 4.76 -2.66 2.04
C TRP A 23 5.50 -1.88 3.11
N THR A 24 6.82 -2.07 3.20
CA THR A 24 7.67 -1.34 4.14
C THR A 24 8.63 -0.44 3.37
N PHE A 25 8.58 0.86 3.67
CA PHE A 25 9.40 1.88 3.04
C PHE A 25 10.37 2.48 4.04
N LYS A 26 11.59 2.78 3.58
CA LYS A 26 12.56 3.59 4.31
C LYS A 26 12.56 4.98 3.69
N LEU A 27 12.10 5.97 4.44
CA LEU A 27 11.90 7.34 3.96
C LEU A 27 12.68 8.34 4.83
N THR A 28 12.96 9.51 4.27
CA THR A 28 13.43 10.65 5.08
C THR A 28 12.27 11.24 5.88
N ARG A 29 12.58 11.96 6.98
CA ARG A 29 11.57 12.59 7.83
C ARG A 29 10.56 13.47 7.08
N ASN A 30 11.01 14.24 6.10
CA ASN A 30 10.08 15.10 5.35
C ASN A 30 9.11 14.26 4.51
N LYS A 31 9.60 13.17 3.89
CA LYS A 31 8.77 12.26 3.10
C LYS A 31 7.86 11.39 3.95
N SER A 32 8.27 11.02 5.17
CA SER A 32 7.38 10.33 6.11
C SER A 32 6.21 11.21 6.55
N LEU A 33 6.43 12.51 6.76
CA LEU A 33 5.36 13.45 7.10
C LEU A 33 4.38 13.66 5.93
N GLU A 34 4.86 13.78 4.70
CA GLU A 34 4.02 13.83 3.50
C GLU A 34 3.16 12.57 3.37
N LEU A 35 3.77 11.38 3.51
CA LEU A 35 3.04 10.11 3.45
C LEU A 35 1.99 10.00 4.55
N ARG A 36 2.30 10.46 5.77
CA ARG A 36 1.34 10.50 6.87
C ARG A 36 0.13 11.37 6.52
N ALA A 37 0.36 12.57 5.99
CA ALA A 37 -0.71 13.47 5.57
C ALA A 37 -1.54 12.87 4.43
N PHE A 38 -0.89 12.20 3.47
CA PHE A 38 -1.57 11.49 2.39
C PHE A 38 -2.50 10.41 2.95
N VAL A 39 -2.02 9.51 3.81
CA VAL A 39 -2.90 8.45 4.31
C VAL A 39 -4.01 9.02 5.20
N GLN A 40 -3.73 10.03 6.03
CA GLN A 40 -4.78 10.70 6.81
C GLN A 40 -5.87 11.33 5.93
N SER A 41 -5.53 11.77 4.72
CA SER A 41 -6.50 12.36 3.79
C SER A 41 -7.29 11.30 3.02
N TYR A 42 -6.68 10.14 2.75
CA TYR A 42 -7.24 9.12 1.86
C TYR A 42 -7.55 7.77 2.54
N PHE A 43 -7.47 7.65 3.86
CA PHE A 43 -7.69 6.37 4.57
C PHE A 43 -9.07 5.74 4.28
N ALA A 44 -10.11 6.56 4.13
CA ALA A 44 -11.47 6.11 3.80
C ALA A 44 -11.76 6.06 2.29
N SER A 45 -10.80 6.49 1.46
CA SER A 45 -10.97 6.56 0.01
C SER A 45 -10.44 5.29 -0.66
N LYS A 46 -11.15 4.85 -1.72
CA LYS A 46 -10.60 3.83 -2.62
C LYS A 46 -9.43 4.42 -3.39
N ILE A 47 -8.28 3.77 -3.27
CA ILE A 47 -7.06 4.14 -4.00
C ILE A 47 -6.68 3.06 -5.00
N LYS A 48 -6.07 3.50 -6.10
CA LYS A 48 -5.45 2.63 -7.09
C LYS A 48 -3.95 2.56 -6.78
N VAL A 49 -3.45 1.35 -6.56
CA VAL A 49 -2.02 1.08 -6.39
C VAL A 49 -1.51 0.37 -7.63
N ILE A 50 -0.35 0.78 -8.13
CA ILE A 50 0.37 0.09 -9.20
C ILE A 50 1.67 -0.41 -8.58
N ASP A 51 1.85 -1.72 -8.54
CA ASP A 51 3.04 -2.36 -7.99
C ASP A 51 4.20 -2.36 -9.00
N HIS A 52 5.42 -2.67 -8.55
CA HIS A 52 6.63 -2.78 -9.38
C HIS A 52 6.55 -3.86 -10.48
N ASN A 53 5.58 -4.78 -10.38
CA ASN A 53 5.29 -5.80 -11.39
C ASN A 53 4.17 -5.38 -12.36
N ASP A 54 3.88 -4.09 -12.48
CA ASP A 54 2.78 -3.50 -13.27
C ASP A 54 1.38 -4.00 -12.90
N ARG A 55 1.23 -4.58 -11.70
CA ARG A 55 -0.05 -5.08 -11.18
C ARG A 55 -0.85 -3.95 -10.59
N VAL A 56 -2.11 -3.86 -10.99
CA VAL A 56 -3.04 -2.83 -10.53
C VAL A 56 -3.91 -3.39 -9.41
N TRP A 57 -3.94 -2.70 -8.29
CA TRP A 57 -4.78 -3.03 -7.13
C TRP A 57 -5.73 -1.89 -6.84
N ILE A 58 -6.99 -2.19 -6.54
CA ILE A 58 -7.99 -1.20 -6.13
C ILE A 58 -8.55 -1.62 -4.77
N GLY A 59 -8.50 -0.70 -3.80
CA GLY A 59 -8.83 -1.02 -2.41
C GLY A 59 -8.62 0.16 -1.47
N ASN A 60 -8.58 -0.13 -0.17
CA ASN A 60 -8.44 0.88 0.88
C ASN A 60 -7.17 0.64 1.70
N LEU A 61 -6.63 1.71 2.27
CA LEU A 61 -5.55 1.63 3.26
C LEU A 61 -6.16 1.24 4.62
N THR A 62 -5.68 0.17 5.22
CA THR A 62 -6.22 -0.37 6.48
C THR A 62 -5.33 -0.09 7.69
N ASN A 63 -4.27 0.70 7.49
CA ASN A 63 -3.24 0.92 8.48
C ASN A 63 -3.78 1.70 9.69
N ASN A 64 -3.77 1.10 10.89
CA ASN A 64 -4.27 1.70 12.12
C ASN A 64 -3.57 1.09 13.36
N PRO A 65 -2.79 1.84 14.17
CA PRO A 65 -2.27 3.21 13.98
C PRO A 65 -0.96 3.27 13.16
N PHE A 66 -0.61 4.45 12.65
CA PHE A 66 0.66 4.70 11.95
C PHE A 66 1.83 4.82 12.92
N GLU A 67 2.57 3.74 13.13
CA GLU A 67 3.82 3.80 13.88
C GLU A 67 4.97 4.26 12.97
N LEU A 68 5.46 5.49 13.21
CA LEU A 68 6.69 5.97 12.62
C LEU A 68 7.85 5.48 13.47
N SER A 69 8.51 4.40 13.07
CA SER A 69 9.74 3.95 13.73
C SER A 69 10.92 4.75 13.19
N THR A 70 11.60 5.49 14.06
CA THR A 70 12.83 6.20 13.69
C THR A 70 14.00 5.23 13.85
N GLU A 71 14.33 4.50 12.79
CA GLU A 71 15.38 3.47 12.87
C GLU A 71 16.79 4.05 12.92
N SER A 72 17.04 5.20 12.27
CA SER A 72 18.41 5.73 12.19
C SER A 72 18.48 7.22 11.89
N ARG A 73 19.58 7.85 12.31
CA ARG A 73 20.00 9.15 11.79
C ARG A 73 20.46 8.95 10.36
N ALA A 74 19.93 9.73 9.41
CA ALA A 74 20.45 9.75 8.06
C ALA A 74 21.87 10.36 8.06
N ALA A 75 22.58 10.20 6.93
CA ALA A 75 23.96 10.61 6.64
C ALA A 75 24.46 11.89 7.37
N PRO A 76 25.79 12.05 7.58
CA PRO A 76 26.35 13.20 8.30
C PRO A 76 25.81 14.53 7.76
N ALA A 77 25.52 15.47 8.66
CA ALA A 77 25.07 16.81 8.29
C ALA A 77 26.11 17.46 7.37
N ILE A 78 25.67 17.86 6.18
CA ILE A 78 26.45 18.67 5.26
C ILE A 78 25.91 20.09 5.42
N ALA A 79 26.72 21.03 5.92
CA ALA A 79 26.31 22.42 6.04
C ALA A 79 25.88 22.96 4.65
N PRO A 80 24.72 23.62 4.52
CA PRO A 80 23.85 24.17 5.58
C PRO A 80 22.68 23.25 6.03
N MET A 81 22.61 22.00 5.56
CA MET A 81 21.48 21.11 5.86
C MET A 81 21.68 20.32 7.17
N PRO A 82 20.73 20.37 8.11
CA PRO A 82 20.77 19.56 9.33
C PRO A 82 20.71 18.05 9.00
N ARG A 83 21.15 17.21 9.94
CA ARG A 83 21.10 15.74 9.78
C ARG A 83 19.68 15.32 9.42
N GLY A 84 19.53 14.58 8.33
CA GLY A 84 18.28 13.91 8.03
C GLY A 84 18.01 12.82 9.07
N GLU A 85 16.75 12.45 9.25
CA GLU A 85 16.35 11.25 9.97
C GLU A 85 15.72 10.28 8.98
N ASN A 86 16.08 9.00 9.11
CA ASN A 86 15.45 7.92 8.37
C ASN A 86 14.34 7.32 9.22
N VAL A 87 13.17 7.25 8.62
CA VAL A 87 11.94 6.74 9.23
C VAL A 87 11.50 5.54 8.41
N VAL A 88 11.15 4.46 9.10
CA VAL A 88 10.56 3.28 8.47
C VAL A 88 9.06 3.32 8.66
N ILE A 89 8.35 3.08 7.57
CA ILE A 89 6.88 3.06 7.53
C ILE A 89 6.43 1.79 6.87
N THR A 90 5.53 1.08 7.54
CA THR A 90 4.79 -0.03 6.95
C THR A 90 3.40 0.48 6.57
N LEU A 91 2.98 0.22 5.32
CA LEU A 91 1.63 0.47 4.82
C LEU A 91 0.90 -0.86 4.67
N GLU A 92 -0.31 -0.92 5.20
CA GLU A 92 -1.25 -2.02 5.00
C GLU A 92 -2.38 -1.59 4.06
N PHE A 93 -2.70 -2.47 3.12
CA PHE A 93 -3.72 -2.25 2.12
C PHE A 93 -4.56 -3.50 1.93
N GLU A 94 -5.86 -3.31 1.75
CA GLU A 94 -6.79 -4.39 1.42
C GLU A 94 -7.51 -4.04 0.13
N GLY A 95 -7.39 -4.92 -0.88
CA GLY A 95 -8.00 -4.69 -2.17
C GLY A 95 -7.94 -5.88 -3.11
N ASP A 96 -8.52 -5.69 -4.29
CA ASP A 96 -8.59 -6.70 -5.34
C ASP A 96 -7.69 -6.30 -6.52
N GLU A 97 -7.00 -7.30 -7.07
CA GLU A 97 -6.21 -7.16 -8.31
C GLU A 97 -7.17 -6.94 -9.49
N GLN A 98 -6.89 -5.91 -10.29
CA GLN A 98 -7.54 -5.70 -11.57
C GLN A 98 -6.71 -6.43 -12.65
N LEU A 99 -7.34 -7.43 -13.28
CA LEU A 99 -6.81 -8.18 -14.42
C LEU A 99 -7.08 -7.44 -15.73
#